data_AF-H9FM81-F1
#
_entry.id   AF-H9FM81-F1
#
_cell.length_a   1.000
_cell.length_b   1.000
_cell.length_c   1.000
_cell.angle_alpha   90.00
_cell.angle_beta   90.00
_cell.angle_gamma   90.00
#
_symmetry.space_group_name_H-M   'P 1'
#
loop_
_entity.id
_entity.type
_entity.pdbx_description
1 polymer ?
#
loop_
_entity_poly.entity_id
_entity_poly.type
_entity_poly.pdbx_seq_one_letter_code
_entity_poly.pdbx_strand_id
1 'polypeptide(L)'
;ARCVGLQDHQFEFGSCMSKDPCNPNPCQKNQRCIPKPQVCLTTFDKFGCSQYECVPRQLACDQIQDPVCDTDHMEHNNLCTLYQRGKSLSYKGPCQPFCRATEPVCGHNGE
;
A
#
# COMPACT_ATOMS: atom_id res chain seq x y z
N ALA A 1 19.14 -5.14 -10.39
CA ALA A 1 19.58 -6.28 -9.54
C ALA A 1 19.25 -7.62 -10.21
N ARG A 2 20.12 -8.65 -10.13
CA ARG A 2 19.74 -10.03 -10.50
C ARG A 2 19.21 -10.73 -9.25
N CYS A 3 17.97 -11.19 -9.28
CA CYS A 3 17.36 -11.94 -8.19
C CYS A 3 17.95 -13.36 -8.14
N VAL A 4 19.13 -13.51 -7.54
CA VAL A 4 19.85 -14.78 -7.47
C VAL A 4 18.97 -15.83 -6.80
N GLY A 5 18.66 -16.92 -7.51
CA GLY A 5 17.86 -18.04 -7.01
C GLY A 5 16.35 -17.95 -7.26
N LEU A 6 15.83 -16.85 -7.80
CA LEU A 6 14.46 -16.79 -8.34
C LEU A 6 14.47 -17.16 -9.83
N GLN A 7 13.55 -18.03 -10.23
CA GLN A 7 13.30 -18.38 -11.62
C GLN A 7 12.38 -17.33 -12.26
N ASP A 8 12.45 -17.15 -13.58
CA ASP A 8 11.71 -16.11 -14.33
C ASP A 8 10.20 -16.10 -14.07
N HIS A 9 9.60 -17.27 -13.87
CA HIS A 9 8.16 -17.40 -13.56
C HIS A 9 7.77 -16.97 -12.13
N GLN A 10 8.75 -16.64 -11.27
CA GLN A 10 8.53 -16.25 -9.87
C GLN A 10 8.52 -14.73 -9.68
N PHE A 11 8.69 -13.95 -10.76
CA PHE A 11 8.64 -12.49 -10.73
C PHE A 11 8.05 -11.94 -12.02
N GLU A 12 7.51 -10.73 -11.95
CA GLU A 12 7.01 -10.00 -13.11
C GLU A 12 7.84 -8.73 -13.32
N PHE A 13 8.09 -8.38 -14.58
CA PHE A 13 8.73 -7.13 -14.94
C PHE A 13 7.72 -5.98 -14.93
N GLY A 14 8.11 -4.85 -14.36
CA GLY A 14 7.30 -3.63 -14.33
C GLY A 14 7.46 -2.86 -13.02
N SER A 15 6.91 -1.65 -12.98
CA SER A 15 6.83 -0.88 -11.74
C SER A 15 5.74 -1.48 -10.84
N CYS A 16 5.99 -1.51 -9.53
CA CYS A 16 4.96 -1.90 -8.55
C CYS A 16 3.68 -1.05 -8.69
N MET A 17 3.80 0.21 -9.12
CA MET A 17 2.66 1.10 -9.36
C MET A 17 1.86 0.77 -10.63
N SER A 18 2.41 -0.03 -11.55
CA SER A 18 1.71 -0.42 -12.79
C SER A 18 0.72 -1.57 -12.60
N LYS A 19 0.77 -2.25 -11.45
CA LYS A 19 -0.06 -3.41 -11.14
C LYS A 19 -0.94 -3.07 -9.94
N ASP A 20 -2.24 -2.97 -10.18
CA ASP A 20 -3.22 -2.75 -9.11
C ASP A 20 -3.63 -4.11 -8.51
N PRO A 21 -3.20 -4.44 -7.28
CA PRO A 21 -3.56 -5.69 -6.62
C PRO A 21 -5.05 -5.75 -6.24
N CYS A 22 -5.77 -4.63 -6.34
CA CYS A 22 -7.19 -4.52 -6.05
C CYS A 22 -8.08 -4.59 -7.31
N ASN A 23 -7.53 -4.91 -8.48
CA ASN A 23 -8.28 -5.03 -9.73
C ASN A 23 -7.93 -6.33 -10.50
N PRO A 24 -8.86 -7.31 -10.62
CA PRO A 24 -10.23 -7.31 -10.08
C PRO A 24 -10.22 -7.39 -8.55
N ASN A 25 -11.25 -6.83 -7.90
CA ASN A 25 -11.29 -6.72 -6.44
C ASN A 25 -11.26 -8.12 -5.77
N PRO A 26 -10.20 -8.46 -5.02
CA PRO A 26 -10.08 -9.77 -4.37
C PRO A 26 -10.89 -9.87 -3.06
N CYS A 27 -11.37 -8.74 -2.53
CA CYS A 27 -12.06 -8.68 -1.25
C CYS A 27 -13.57 -8.90 -1.35
N GLN A 28 -14.19 -9.32 -0.25
CA GLN A 28 -15.65 -9.47 -0.17
C GLN A 28 -16.37 -8.11 -0.27
N LYS A 29 -17.68 -8.11 -0.61
CA LYS A 29 -18.48 -6.87 -0.77
C LYS A 29 -18.43 -5.92 0.45
N ASN A 30 -18.36 -6.47 1.67
CA ASN A 30 -18.32 -5.69 2.92
C ASN A 30 -16.92 -5.22 3.31
N GLN A 31 -15.92 -5.53 2.50
CA GLN A 31 -14.53 -5.12 2.67
C GLN A 31 -14.12 -4.17 1.56
N ARG A 32 -13.05 -3.43 1.84
CA ARG A 32 -12.33 -2.60 0.90
C ARG A 32 -10.95 -3.22 0.70
N CYS A 33 -10.54 -3.31 -0.55
CA CYS A 33 -9.16 -3.65 -0.88
C CYS A 33 -8.28 -2.42 -0.74
N ILE A 34 -7.18 -2.56 -0.01
CA ILE A 34 -6.15 -1.53 0.14
C ILE A 34 -4.86 -2.08 -0.45
N PRO A 35 -4.27 -1.41 -1.45
CA PRO A 35 -2.95 -1.78 -1.96
C PRO A 35 -1.91 -1.72 -0.83
N LYS A 36 -1.10 -2.75 -0.72
CA LYS A 36 0.00 -2.89 0.25
C LYS A 36 1.28 -3.28 -0.50
N PRO A 37 1.89 -2.35 -1.26
CA PRO A 37 3.14 -2.58 -1.96
C PRO A 37 4.22 -3.09 -1.01
N GLN A 38 4.77 -4.27 -1.27
CA GLN A 38 5.86 -4.82 -0.48
C GLN A 38 6.76 -5.71 -1.32
N VAL A 39 8.06 -5.72 -1.01
CA VAL A 39 9.03 -6.56 -1.72
C VAL A 39 8.95 -7.99 -1.18
N CYS A 40 8.66 -8.94 -2.07
CA CYS A 40 8.64 -10.35 -1.75
C CYS A 40 9.99 -10.98 -2.11
N LEU A 41 10.88 -11.16 -1.13
CA LEU A 41 12.23 -11.70 -1.35
C LEU A 41 12.31 -13.24 -1.23
N THR A 42 11.19 -13.93 -1.01
CA THR A 42 11.14 -15.38 -0.74
C THR A 42 10.12 -16.08 -1.63
N THR A 43 10.19 -17.42 -1.69
CA THR A 43 9.22 -18.24 -2.44
C THR A 43 7.81 -18.01 -1.89
N PHE A 44 6.92 -17.42 -2.70
CA PHE A 44 5.56 -17.03 -2.35
C PHE A 44 4.76 -18.16 -1.67
N ASP A 45 4.94 -19.40 -2.13
CA ASP A 45 4.20 -20.57 -1.64
C ASP A 45 4.45 -20.89 -0.17
N LYS A 46 5.59 -20.44 0.39
CA LYS A 46 5.98 -20.78 1.76
C LYS A 46 5.65 -19.72 2.80
N PHE A 47 5.65 -18.44 2.41
CA PHE A 47 5.57 -17.34 3.37
C PHE A 47 4.38 -16.41 3.15
N GLY A 48 3.70 -16.50 2.00
CA GLY A 48 2.65 -15.55 1.62
C GLY A 48 3.21 -14.14 1.43
N CYS A 49 2.79 -13.45 0.39
CA CYS A 49 3.20 -12.06 0.19
C CYS A 49 2.07 -11.28 -0.47
N SER A 50 1.01 -11.04 0.31
CA SER A 50 -0.17 -10.34 -0.18
C SER A 50 0.17 -8.89 -0.50
N GLN A 51 0.09 -8.51 -1.77
CA GLN A 51 0.26 -7.12 -2.23
C GLN A 51 -0.95 -6.24 -1.90
N TYR A 52 -1.96 -6.77 -1.22
CA TYR A 52 -3.15 -6.05 -0.75
C TYR A 52 -3.57 -6.50 0.64
N GLU A 53 -4.46 -5.73 1.24
CA GLU A 53 -5.15 -6.06 2.48
C GLU A 53 -6.64 -5.76 2.36
N CYS A 54 -7.48 -6.66 2.86
CA CYS A 54 -8.93 -6.48 2.88
C CYS A 54 -9.36 -5.94 4.25
N VAL A 55 -9.71 -4.66 4.32
CA VAL A 55 -10.19 -4.02 5.55
C VAL A 55 -11.72 -3.94 5.54
N PRO A 56 -12.42 -4.17 6.67
CA PRO A 56 -13.85 -3.92 6.75
C PRO A 56 -14.20 -2.47 6.34
N ARG A 57 -15.39 -2.24 5.78
CA ARG A 57 -15.83 -0.85 5.48
C ARG A 57 -16.18 -0.06 6.74
N GLN A 58 -16.58 -0.75 7.79
CA GLN A 58 -16.90 -0.18 9.10
C GLN A 58 -15.78 -0.61 10.07
N LEU A 59 -14.86 0.31 10.38
CA LEU A 59 -13.81 0.10 11.39
C LEU A 59 -14.16 0.85 12.67
N ALA A 60 -13.95 0.19 13.80
CA ALA A 60 -13.76 0.87 15.09
C ALA A 60 -12.26 1.18 15.22
N CYS A 61 -11.92 2.46 15.35
CA CYS A 61 -10.54 2.91 15.43
C CYS A 61 -10.17 3.27 16.87
N ASP A 62 -9.02 2.77 17.32
CA ASP A 62 -8.40 3.21 18.56
C ASP A 62 -7.87 4.64 18.44
N GLN A 63 -7.71 5.32 19.58
CA GLN A 63 -7.22 6.70 19.64
C GLN A 63 -5.69 6.82 19.66
N ILE A 64 -4.98 5.85 19.09
CA ILE A 64 -3.52 5.90 18.96
C ILE A 64 -3.16 7.03 17.97
N GLN A 65 -2.23 7.90 18.35
CA GLN A 65 -1.67 8.92 17.46
C GLN A 65 -0.50 8.33 16.67
N ASP A 66 -0.70 8.13 15.37
CA ASP A 66 0.31 7.73 14.39
C ASP A 66 -0.02 8.44 13.06
N PRO A 67 0.27 9.75 12.95
CA PRO A 67 -0.29 10.60 11.90
C PRO A 67 0.06 10.10 10.50
N VAL A 68 -0.87 10.24 9.57
CA VAL A 68 -0.70 9.86 8.17
C VAL A 68 -1.22 10.94 7.25
N CYS A 69 -0.63 11.06 6.06
CA CYS A 69 -1.07 12.00 5.03
C CYS A 69 -1.77 11.25 3.89
N ASP A 70 -2.95 11.71 3.50
CA ASP A 70 -3.66 11.15 2.35
C ASP A 70 -3.26 11.81 1.02
N THR A 71 -3.76 11.24 -0.08
CA THR A 71 -3.53 11.73 -1.45
C THR A 71 -4.13 13.12 -1.74
N ASP A 72 -5.06 13.60 -0.91
CA ASP A 72 -5.64 14.94 -0.99
C ASP A 72 -4.89 15.95 -0.08
N HIS A 73 -3.75 15.55 0.49
CA HIS A 73 -2.94 16.34 1.43
C HIS A 73 -3.67 16.67 2.74
N MET A 74 -4.58 15.80 3.17
CA MET A 74 -5.25 15.89 4.47
C MET A 74 -4.61 14.93 5.47
N GLU A 75 -4.27 15.47 6.64
CA GLU A 75 -3.72 14.70 7.74
C GLU A 75 -4.82 13.92 8.49
N HIS A 76 -4.52 12.69 8.89
CA HIS A 76 -5.38 11.85 9.71
C HIS A 76 -4.61 11.37 10.95
N ASN A 77 -5.32 11.18 12.07
CA ASN A 77 -4.73 10.80 13.36
C ASN A 77 -3.95 9.47 13.28
N ASN A 78 -4.48 8.53 12.50
CA ASN A 78 -3.86 7.25 12.22
C ASN A 78 -4.41 6.60 10.94
N LEU A 79 -3.74 5.53 10.52
CA LEU A 79 -4.11 4.76 9.33
C LEU A 79 -5.55 4.22 9.38
N CYS A 80 -6.05 3.85 10.56
CA CYS A 80 -7.42 3.39 10.73
C CYS A 80 -8.41 4.50 10.39
N THR A 81 -8.23 5.70 10.95
CA THR A 81 -9.11 6.85 10.68
C THR A 81 -9.11 7.27 9.21
N LEU A 82 -7.96 7.13 8.53
CA LEU A 82 -7.85 7.34 7.09
C LEU A 82 -8.73 6.35 6.31
N TYR A 83 -8.63 5.04 6.62
CA TYR A 83 -9.44 4.02 5.98
C TYR A 83 -10.93 4.12 6.32
N GLN A 84 -11.27 4.49 7.56
CA GLN A 84 -12.64 4.74 8.01
C GLN A 84 -13.29 5.88 7.19
N ARG A 85 -12.53 6.92 6.86
CA ARG A 85 -12.96 8.02 5.97
C ARG A 85 -12.93 7.67 4.49
N GLY A 86 -12.50 6.45 4.16
CA GLY A 86 -12.42 5.98 2.78
C GLY A 86 -11.37 6.70 1.93
N LYS A 87 -10.38 7.34 2.54
CA LYS A 87 -9.28 8.01 1.84
C LYS A 87 -8.18 7.02 1.47
N SER A 88 -7.30 7.44 0.56
CA SER A 88 -6.15 6.65 0.11
C SER A 88 -4.87 7.24 0.69
N LEU A 89 -4.03 6.37 1.27
CA LEU A 89 -2.75 6.76 1.87
C LEU A 89 -1.82 7.32 0.81
N SER A 90 -1.22 8.49 1.07
CA SER A 90 -0.06 8.97 0.32
C SER A 90 1.21 8.49 1.00
N TYR A 91 1.41 8.84 2.27
CA TYR A 91 2.56 8.40 3.05
C TYR A 91 2.27 8.42 4.56
N LYS A 92 3.11 7.71 5.34
CA LYS A 92 3.04 7.71 6.80
C LYS A 92 3.82 8.89 7.39
N GLY A 93 3.31 9.47 8.46
CA GLY A 93 3.80 10.69 9.07
C GLY A 93 2.88 11.89 8.78
N PRO A 94 3.12 13.02 9.46
CA PRO A 94 2.32 14.23 9.31
C PRO A 94 2.45 14.84 7.91
N CYS A 95 1.41 15.54 7.46
CA CYS A 95 1.43 16.18 6.14
C CYS A 95 2.53 17.27 6.09
N GLN A 96 3.41 17.20 5.09
CA GLN A 96 4.56 18.09 4.93
C GLN A 96 4.25 19.09 3.82
N PRO A 97 4.46 20.40 4.04
CA PRO A 97 4.03 21.44 3.11
C PRO A 97 4.64 21.31 1.71
N PHE A 98 5.82 20.70 1.60
CA PHE A 98 6.56 20.48 0.35
C PHE A 98 6.33 19.09 -0.27
N CYS A 99 5.70 18.15 0.44
CA CYS A 99 5.34 16.82 -0.09
C CYS A 99 3.97 16.85 -0.79
N ARG A 100 3.78 17.83 -1.68
CA ARG A 100 2.61 17.93 -2.58
C ARG A 100 2.91 17.43 -3.99
N ALA A 101 4.07 16.80 -4.16
CA ALA A 101 4.53 16.34 -5.46
C ALA A 101 3.47 15.44 -6.10
N THR A 102 3.00 15.84 -7.28
CA THR A 102 2.07 15.07 -8.11
C THR A 102 2.73 13.87 -8.77
N GLU A 103 4.06 13.86 -8.83
CA GLU A 103 4.83 12.81 -9.48
C GLU A 103 5.19 11.70 -8.47
N PRO A 104 5.02 10.42 -8.85
CA PRO A 104 5.44 9.31 -8.01
C PRO A 104 6.96 9.35 -7.81
N VAL A 105 7.40 9.19 -6.56
CA VAL A 105 8.82 9.04 -6.23
C VAL A 105 9.17 7.54 -6.17
N CYS A 106 10.37 7.19 -6.64
CA CYS A 106 10.88 5.83 -6.53
C CYS A 106 11.33 5.56 -5.08
N GLY A 107 10.73 4.56 -4.43
CA GLY A 107 11.21 4.03 -3.15
C GLY A 107 12.20 2.88 -3.38
N HIS A 108 13.14 2.69 -2.45
CA HIS A 108 14.16 1.63 -2.28
C HIS A 108 14.89 1.00 -3.49
N ASN A 109 14.62 1.41 -4.71
CA ASN A 109 15.50 1.21 -5.86
C ASN A 109 15.15 2.29 -6.88
N GLY A 110 15.73 3.49 -6.74
CA GLY A 110 15.67 4.51 -7.80
C GLY A 110 16.42 4.14 -9.08
N GLU A 111 16.33 2.86 -9.47
CA GLU A 111 16.83 2.19 -10.67
C GLU A 111 15.70 1.33 -11.25
#